data_AF-A0A7C3LVA4-F1
#
_entry.id   AF-A0A7C3LVA4-F1
#
_cell.length_a   1.000
_cell.length_b   1.000
_cell.length_c   1.000
_cell.angle_alpha   90.00
_cell.angle_beta   90.00
_cell.angle_gamma   90.00
#
_symmetry.space_group_name_H-M   'P 1'
#
loop_
_entity.id
_entity.type
_entity.pdbx_description
1 polymer ?
#
loop_
_entity_poly.entity_id
_entity_poly.type
_entity_poly.pdbx_seq_one_letter_code
_entity_poly.pdbx_strand_id
1 'polypeptide(L)'
;VLLGLHFLTWMESLFLIPVALSTTVVVTYPLINAFFEGITRKSLRGTEILGLALAFVGVLIATRPQLGSEAGVQGVFLAFIGSLCAAGYFYLGRTSRKAGMPLTDYAIIAYTSASLTLLAYALITNSNILPTTTASWAYVFLLAAIPMLGGHTVMNYLLKRMKSYVVTSIALGEPPGATLLANLILGQQVQAETLGGMALALVGILITVRESMRNSKPK
;
A
#
# COMPACT_ATOMS: atom_id res chain seq x y z
N VAL A 1 14.20 -5.61 0.20
CA VAL A 1 14.46 -4.18 0.46
C VAL A 1 13.18 -3.37 0.32
N LEU A 2 12.59 -3.26 -0.88
CA LEU A 2 11.36 -2.46 -1.09
C LEU A 2 10.23 -2.79 -0.11
N LEU A 3 9.96 -4.08 0.15
CA LEU A 3 8.94 -4.48 1.13
C LEU A 3 9.27 -4.01 2.56
N GLY A 4 10.55 -4.04 2.96
CA GLY A 4 10.98 -3.54 4.28
C GLY A 4 10.85 -2.02 4.38
N LEU A 5 11.24 -1.30 3.33
CA LEU A 5 11.06 0.16 3.25
C LEU A 5 9.59 0.57 3.22
N HIS A 6 8.75 -0.21 2.54
CA HIS A 6 7.29 -0.03 2.55
C HIS A 6 6.75 -0.09 3.98
N PHE A 7 7.04 -1.17 4.72
CA PHE A 7 6.58 -1.29 6.10
C PHE A 7 7.16 -0.22 7.01
N LEU A 8 8.45 0.09 6.89
CA LEU A 8 9.07 1.14 7.69
C LEU A 8 8.34 2.47 7.51
N THR A 9 8.26 2.95 6.27
CA THR A 9 7.70 4.28 5.98
C THR A 9 6.19 4.34 6.22
N TRP A 10 5.46 3.27 5.92
CA TRP A 10 4.02 3.22 6.18
C TRP A 10 3.72 3.19 7.68
N MET A 11 4.40 2.35 8.46
CA MET A 11 4.17 2.28 9.91
C MET A 11 4.50 3.60 10.60
N GLU A 12 5.61 4.24 10.23
CA GLU A 12 5.96 5.57 10.74
C GLU A 12 4.89 6.62 10.42
N SER A 13 4.31 6.58 9.21
CA SER A 13 3.25 7.53 8.83
C SER A 13 2.00 7.45 9.73
N LEU A 14 1.68 6.26 10.26
CA LEU A 14 0.50 6.06 11.12
C LEU A 14 0.63 6.77 12.48
N PHE A 15 1.86 7.10 12.91
CA PHE A 15 2.11 7.88 14.12
C PHE A 15 2.04 9.39 13.90
N LEU A 16 2.05 9.84 12.64
CA LEU A 16 2.14 11.26 12.28
C LEU A 16 0.82 11.83 11.74
N ILE A 17 0.01 11.00 11.09
CA ILE A 17 -1.25 11.41 10.45
C ILE A 17 -2.38 10.41 10.74
N PRO A 18 -3.66 10.80 10.58
CA PRO A 18 -4.77 9.89 10.83
C PRO A 18 -4.72 8.61 10.00
N VAL A 19 -5.19 7.50 10.57
CA VAL A 19 -5.18 6.18 9.92
C VAL A 19 -5.87 6.23 8.56
N ALA A 20 -7.00 6.93 8.47
CA ALA A 20 -7.73 7.13 7.22
C ALA A 20 -6.87 7.76 6.12
N LEU A 21 -6.09 8.79 6.45
CA LEU A 21 -5.24 9.47 5.49
C LEU A 21 -4.02 8.62 5.12
N SER A 22 -3.30 8.08 6.11
CA SER A 22 -2.12 7.24 5.88
C SER A 22 -2.45 6.04 4.97
N THR A 23 -3.53 5.33 5.28
CA THR A 23 -3.97 4.18 4.48
C THR A 23 -4.45 4.60 3.08
N THR A 24 -5.15 5.72 2.94
CA THR A 24 -5.55 6.25 1.62
C THR A 24 -4.34 6.53 0.74
N VAL A 25 -3.33 7.22 1.30
CA VAL A 25 -2.12 7.60 0.56
C VAL A 25 -1.28 6.37 0.24
N VAL A 26 -1.07 5.45 1.19
CA VAL A 26 -0.27 4.26 0.93
C VAL A 26 -0.93 3.37 -0.13
N VAL A 27 -2.26 3.22 -0.12
CA VAL A 27 -3.03 2.38 -1.07
C VAL A 27 -3.14 3.00 -2.48
N THR A 28 -2.36 4.04 -2.78
CA THR A 28 -2.21 4.53 -4.16
C THR A 28 -1.35 3.62 -5.05
N TYR A 29 -0.65 2.63 -4.49
CA TYR A 29 0.22 1.72 -5.26
C TYR A 29 -0.44 0.94 -6.41
N PRO A 30 -1.75 0.61 -6.41
CA PRO A 30 -2.41 0.02 -7.58
C PRO A 30 -2.42 0.97 -8.79
N LEU A 31 -2.52 2.29 -8.56
CA LEU A 31 -2.41 3.28 -9.65
C LEU A 31 -1.02 3.29 -10.24
N ILE A 32 -0.01 3.28 -9.37
CA ILE A 32 1.40 3.32 -9.75
C ILE A 32 1.71 2.06 -10.59
N ASN A 33 1.25 0.90 -10.14
CA ASN A 33 1.33 -0.35 -10.89
C ASN A 33 0.57 -0.31 -12.22
N ALA A 34 -0.65 0.25 -12.25
CA ALA A 34 -1.45 0.36 -13.47
C ALA A 34 -0.77 1.29 -14.49
N PHE A 35 -0.20 2.39 -14.01
CA PHE A 35 0.56 3.34 -14.80
C PHE A 35 1.82 2.70 -15.41
N PHE A 36 2.67 2.06 -14.59
CA PHE A 36 3.88 1.39 -15.09
C PHE A 36 3.57 0.27 -16.08
N GLU A 37 2.62 -0.62 -15.77
CA GLU A 37 2.22 -1.68 -16.69
C GLU A 37 1.43 -1.19 -17.91
N GLY A 38 0.80 -0.01 -17.83
CA GLY A 38 0.10 0.66 -18.91
C GLY A 38 1.05 1.32 -19.91
N ILE A 39 2.12 1.95 -19.41
CA ILE A 39 3.22 2.47 -20.26
C ILE A 39 3.87 1.33 -21.05
N THR A 40 4.09 0.16 -20.43
CA THR A 40 4.64 -1.00 -21.15
C THR A 40 3.77 -1.44 -22.33
N ARG A 41 2.47 -1.11 -22.34
CA ARG A 41 1.54 -1.38 -23.45
C ARG A 41 1.42 -0.25 -24.47
N LYS A 42 2.11 0.89 -24.26
CA LYS A 42 2.08 2.08 -25.12
C LYS A 42 0.66 2.64 -25.41
N SER A 43 -0.33 2.38 -24.56
CA SER A 43 -1.67 2.98 -24.71
C SER A 43 -2.40 3.10 -23.37
N LEU A 44 -2.43 4.31 -22.81
CA LEU A 44 -3.36 4.68 -21.75
C LEU A 44 -4.63 5.25 -22.38
N ARG A 45 -5.80 4.77 -21.96
CA ARG A 45 -7.10 5.28 -22.41
C ARG A 45 -7.48 6.53 -21.62
N GLY A 46 -8.28 7.40 -22.21
CA GLY A 46 -8.76 8.63 -21.55
C GLY A 46 -9.45 8.36 -20.20
N THR A 47 -10.13 7.23 -20.05
CA THR A 47 -10.75 6.81 -18.78
C THR A 47 -9.73 6.37 -17.71
N GLU A 48 -8.57 5.82 -18.10
CA GLU A 48 -7.45 5.56 -17.15
C GLU A 48 -6.86 6.88 -16.66
N ILE A 49 -6.68 7.85 -17.57
CA ILE A 49 -6.18 9.20 -17.23
C ILE A 49 -7.16 9.92 -16.30
N LEU A 50 -8.46 9.85 -16.58
CA LEU A 50 -9.49 10.41 -15.71
C LEU A 50 -9.45 9.78 -14.32
N GLY A 51 -9.35 8.45 -14.23
CA GLY A 51 -9.25 7.75 -12.94
C GLY A 51 -8.01 8.17 -12.15
N LEU A 52 -6.85 8.30 -12.81
CA LEU A 52 -5.61 8.79 -12.21
C LEU A 52 -5.76 10.23 -11.69
N ALA A 53 -6.37 11.11 -12.49
CA ALA A 53 -6.61 12.50 -12.11
C ALA A 53 -7.55 12.60 -10.89
N LEU A 54 -8.67 11.86 -10.90
CA LEU A 54 -9.59 11.80 -9.77
C LEU A 54 -8.90 11.28 -8.51
N ALA A 55 -8.06 10.25 -8.66
CA ALA A 55 -7.36 9.69 -7.52
C ALA A 55 -6.37 10.68 -6.90
N PHE A 56 -5.62 11.38 -7.76
CA PHE A 56 -4.69 12.42 -7.35
C PHE A 56 -5.40 13.59 -6.64
N VAL A 57 -6.50 14.09 -7.23
CA VAL A 57 -7.32 15.15 -6.63
C VAL A 57 -7.89 14.70 -5.29
N GLY A 58 -8.38 13.46 -5.19
CA GLY A 58 -8.87 12.89 -3.94
C GLY A 58 -7.80 12.87 -2.84
N VAL A 59 -6.59 12.44 -3.17
CA VAL A 59 -5.45 12.47 -2.23
C VAL A 59 -5.11 13.89 -1.80
N LEU A 60 -5.10 14.87 -2.71
CA LEU A 60 -4.83 16.27 -2.37
C LEU A 60 -5.89 16.83 -1.41
N ILE A 61 -7.17 16.59 -1.69
CA ILE A 61 -8.27 16.98 -0.80
C ILE A 61 -8.11 16.31 0.57
N ALA A 62 -7.83 15.00 0.58
CA ALA A 62 -7.72 14.25 1.82
C ALA A 62 -6.57 14.74 2.73
N THR A 63 -5.49 15.15 2.08
CA THR A 63 -4.23 15.58 2.68
C THR A 63 -4.27 17.01 3.22
N ARG A 64 -5.05 17.89 2.59
CA ARG A 64 -5.07 19.32 2.89
C ARG A 64 -5.17 19.66 4.39
N PRO A 65 -6.02 19.01 5.21
CA PRO A 65 -6.11 19.30 6.64
C PRO A 65 -4.81 19.06 7.42
N GLN A 66 -3.89 18.24 6.91
CA GLN A 66 -2.63 17.89 7.57
C GLN A 66 -1.44 18.73 7.10
N LEU A 67 -1.57 19.51 6.04
CA LEU A 67 -0.44 20.30 5.50
C LEU A 67 -0.06 21.51 6.37
N GLY A 68 -0.84 21.82 7.41
CA GLY A 68 -0.54 22.90 8.35
C GLY A 68 0.53 22.57 9.39
N SER A 69 1.01 21.32 9.46
CA SER A 69 2.03 20.89 10.42
C SER A 69 3.16 20.12 9.76
N GLU A 70 4.37 20.25 10.31
CA GLU A 70 5.55 19.49 9.85
C GLU A 70 5.32 17.98 9.94
N ALA A 71 4.76 17.51 11.06
CA ALA A 71 4.38 16.12 11.25
C ALA A 71 3.40 15.64 10.18
N GLY A 72 2.40 16.45 9.82
CA GLY A 72 1.41 16.11 8.80
C GLY A 72 2.03 15.97 7.41
N VAL A 73 2.92 16.90 7.03
CA VAL A 73 3.67 16.83 5.77
C VAL A 73 4.58 15.60 5.74
N GLN A 74 5.32 15.35 6.81
CA GLN A 74 6.21 14.19 6.93
C GLN A 74 5.43 12.87 6.86
N GLY A 75 4.30 12.77 7.55
CA GLY A 75 3.44 11.59 7.54
C GLY A 75 2.91 11.27 6.15
N VAL A 76 2.42 12.28 5.41
CA VAL A 76 1.96 12.12 4.03
C VAL A 76 3.11 11.68 3.12
N PHE A 77 4.27 12.29 3.26
CA PHE A 77 5.46 11.94 2.48
C PHE A 77 5.87 10.49 2.73
N LEU A 78 5.94 10.06 3.99
CA LEU A 78 6.27 8.68 4.36
C LEU A 78 5.24 7.67 3.83
N ALA A 79 3.94 7.95 3.95
CA ALA A 79 2.89 7.10 3.38
C ALA A 79 3.03 6.98 1.85
N PHE A 80 3.38 8.06 1.17
CA PHE A 80 3.61 8.05 -0.28
C PHE A 80 4.87 7.28 -0.69
N ILE A 81 5.97 7.41 0.05
CA ILE A 81 7.16 6.56 -0.16
C ILE A 81 6.81 5.08 0.07
N GLY A 82 5.99 4.79 1.08
CA GLY A 82 5.44 3.47 1.34
C GLY A 82 4.70 2.92 0.13
N SER A 83 3.86 3.74 -0.51
CA SER A 83 3.15 3.41 -1.74
C SER A 83 4.10 3.08 -2.90
N LEU A 84 5.10 3.92 -3.16
CA LEU A 84 6.09 3.69 -4.22
C LEU A 84 6.86 2.37 -4.01
N CYS A 85 7.24 2.10 -2.76
CA CYS A 85 7.93 0.88 -2.37
C CYS A 85 7.04 -0.37 -2.54
N ALA A 86 5.76 -0.30 -2.15
CA ALA A 86 4.79 -1.37 -2.40
C ALA A 86 4.59 -1.62 -3.90
N ALA A 87 4.45 -0.55 -4.69
CA ALA A 87 4.31 -0.66 -6.15
C ALA A 87 5.51 -1.39 -6.77
N GLY A 88 6.73 -0.94 -6.45
CA GLY A 88 7.95 -1.60 -6.93
C GLY A 88 8.07 -3.05 -6.46
N TYR A 89 7.71 -3.34 -5.20
CA TYR A 89 7.67 -4.70 -4.67
C TYR A 89 6.75 -5.62 -5.46
N PHE A 90 5.49 -5.21 -5.68
CA PHE A 90 4.50 -6.01 -6.42
C PHE A 90 4.82 -6.11 -7.91
N TYR A 91 5.40 -5.07 -8.52
CA TYR A 91 5.86 -5.12 -9.92
C TYR A 91 7.02 -6.10 -10.12
N LEU A 92 8.04 -6.04 -9.26
CA LEU A 92 9.15 -7.01 -9.28
C LEU A 92 8.64 -8.41 -8.98
N GLY A 93 7.72 -8.54 -8.01
CA GLY A 93 7.04 -9.80 -7.71
C GLY A 93 6.33 -10.38 -8.93
N ARG A 94 5.54 -9.57 -9.64
CA ARG A 94 4.92 -9.99 -10.90
C ARG A 94 5.97 -10.48 -11.90
N THR A 95 7.04 -9.74 -12.09
CA THR A 95 8.11 -10.10 -13.04
C THR A 95 8.75 -11.43 -12.68
N SER A 96 9.21 -11.62 -11.44
CA SER A 96 9.84 -12.86 -10.97
C SER A 96 8.87 -14.05 -11.00
N ARG A 97 7.63 -13.87 -10.54
CA ARG A 97 6.63 -14.95 -10.54
C ARG A 97 6.22 -15.36 -11.95
N LYS A 98 6.18 -14.42 -12.89
CA LYS A 98 5.89 -14.71 -14.31
C LYS A 98 7.08 -15.34 -15.04
N ALA A 99 8.31 -15.06 -14.61
CA ALA A 99 9.54 -15.70 -15.09
C ALA A 99 9.71 -17.15 -14.61
N GLY A 100 8.78 -17.68 -13.81
CA GLY A 100 8.75 -19.09 -13.40
C GLY A 100 9.13 -19.34 -11.94
N MET A 101 9.52 -18.31 -11.19
CA MET A 101 9.93 -18.46 -9.79
C MET A 101 8.80 -19.06 -8.93
N PRO A 102 9.08 -20.12 -8.14
CA PRO A 102 8.14 -20.67 -7.16
C PRO A 102 7.68 -19.63 -6.13
N LEU A 103 6.48 -19.84 -5.55
CA LEU A 103 5.94 -18.93 -4.53
C LEU A 103 6.83 -18.88 -3.30
N THR A 104 7.20 -20.06 -2.80
CA THR A 104 7.97 -20.22 -1.58
C THR A 104 9.30 -19.50 -1.70
N ASP A 105 10.03 -19.72 -2.79
CA ASP A 105 11.34 -19.07 -3.03
C ASP A 105 11.20 -17.54 -3.07
N TYR A 106 10.20 -17.03 -3.79
CA TYR A 106 9.95 -15.60 -3.86
C TYR A 106 9.61 -15.02 -2.48
N ALA A 107 8.73 -15.68 -1.73
CA ALA A 107 8.31 -15.25 -0.41
C ALA A 107 9.48 -15.26 0.59
N ILE A 108 10.29 -16.33 0.60
CA ILE A 108 11.49 -16.43 1.45
C ILE A 108 12.44 -15.27 1.15
N ILE A 109 12.75 -15.01 -0.12
CA ILE A 109 13.68 -13.94 -0.51
C ILE A 109 13.10 -12.57 -0.16
N ALA A 110 11.83 -12.32 -0.49
CA ALA A 110 11.17 -11.05 -0.21
C ALA A 110 11.11 -10.76 1.30
N TYR A 111 10.66 -11.73 2.10
CA TYR A 111 10.44 -11.56 3.53
C TYR A 111 11.77 -11.53 4.28
N THR A 112 12.74 -12.39 3.95
CA THR A 112 14.09 -12.31 4.54
C THR A 112 14.74 -10.97 4.22
N SER A 113 14.65 -10.49 2.98
CA SER A 113 15.19 -9.19 2.61
C SER A 113 14.49 -8.04 3.34
N ALA A 114 13.16 -8.12 3.55
CA ALA A 114 12.43 -7.14 4.34
C ALA A 114 12.85 -7.15 5.82
N SER A 115 12.93 -8.33 6.43
CA SER A 115 13.38 -8.51 7.82
C SER A 115 14.79 -7.99 8.03
N LEU A 116 15.74 -8.29 7.12
CA LEU A 116 17.11 -7.78 7.21
C LEU A 116 17.18 -6.25 7.04
N THR A 117 16.33 -5.68 6.16
CA THR A 117 16.25 -4.22 5.98
C THR A 117 15.78 -3.54 7.27
N LEU A 118 14.71 -4.07 7.88
CA LEU A 118 14.14 -3.54 9.13
C LEU A 118 15.07 -3.78 10.33
N LEU A 119 15.76 -4.92 10.39
CA LEU A 119 16.75 -5.21 11.43
C LEU A 119 17.93 -4.25 11.35
N ALA A 120 18.46 -4.00 10.14
CA ALA A 120 19.53 -3.02 9.95
C ALA A 120 19.10 -1.62 10.39
N TYR A 121 17.89 -1.20 10.01
CA TYR A 121 17.32 0.06 10.48
C TYR A 121 17.25 0.11 12.01
N ALA A 122 16.67 -0.90 12.65
CA ALA A 122 16.53 -0.97 14.10
C ALA A 122 17.87 -0.93 14.85
N LEU A 123 18.91 -1.58 14.31
CA LEU A 123 20.26 -1.52 14.87
C LEU A 123 20.88 -0.12 14.74
N ILE A 124 20.71 0.54 13.59
CA ILE A 124 21.22 1.90 13.35
C ILE A 124 20.54 2.91 14.27
N THR A 125 19.23 2.77 14.50
CA THR A 125 18.44 3.68 15.35
C THR A 125 18.44 3.29 16.82
N ASN A 126 19.14 2.21 17.21
CA ASN A 126 19.12 1.64 18.56
C ASN A 126 17.69 1.39 19.08
N SER A 127 16.80 0.94 18.20
CA SER A 127 15.41 0.63 18.53
C SER A 127 15.29 -0.74 19.21
N ASN A 128 14.26 -0.91 20.04
CA ASN A 128 13.96 -2.21 20.64
C ASN A 128 13.53 -3.21 19.56
N ILE A 129 14.30 -4.29 19.40
CA ILE A 129 14.04 -5.32 18.38
C ILE A 129 13.00 -6.34 18.87
N LEU A 130 12.94 -6.57 20.18
CA LEU A 130 12.04 -7.55 20.77
C LEU A 130 10.86 -6.88 21.48
N PRO A 131 9.63 -7.40 21.30
CA PRO A 131 8.47 -6.97 22.07
C PRO A 131 8.70 -7.13 23.58
N THR A 132 8.29 -6.13 24.35
CA THR A 132 8.48 -6.09 25.81
C THR A 132 7.32 -6.67 26.61
N THR A 133 6.15 -6.85 25.98
CA THR A 133 4.94 -7.34 26.65
C THR A 133 4.32 -8.54 25.94
N THR A 134 3.57 -9.38 26.67
CA THR A 134 2.83 -10.51 26.11
C THR A 134 1.81 -10.08 25.05
N ALA A 135 1.15 -8.93 25.26
CA ALA A 135 0.21 -8.37 24.29
C ALA A 135 0.92 -7.98 22.97
N SER A 136 2.09 -7.35 23.06
CA SER A 136 2.90 -7.02 21.88
C SER A 136 3.34 -8.25 21.10
N TRP A 137 3.70 -9.35 21.79
CA TRP A 137 3.97 -10.64 21.14
C TRP A 137 2.74 -11.19 20.40
N ALA A 138 1.56 -11.09 21.00
CA ALA A 138 0.32 -11.50 20.35
C ALA A 138 0.05 -10.67 19.08
N TYR A 139 0.26 -9.35 19.12
CA TYR A 139 0.11 -8.49 17.94
C TYR A 139 1.14 -8.80 16.84
N VAL A 140 2.40 -9.04 17.19
CA VAL A 140 3.43 -9.47 16.22
C VAL A 140 3.03 -10.78 15.56
N PHE A 141 2.54 -11.76 16.33
CA PHE A 141 2.06 -13.02 15.78
C PHE A 141 0.86 -12.82 14.85
N LEU A 142 -0.13 -12.03 15.26
CA LEU A 142 -1.31 -11.75 14.44
C LEU A 142 -0.96 -11.03 13.14
N LEU A 143 -0.03 -10.06 13.18
CA LEU A 143 0.49 -9.38 11.99
C LEU A 143 1.25 -10.34 11.06
N ALA A 144 2.04 -11.25 11.62
CA ALA A 144 2.75 -12.26 10.83
C ALA A 144 1.77 -13.26 10.19
N ALA A 145 0.76 -13.72 10.93
CA ALA A 145 -0.17 -14.74 10.46
C ALA A 145 -1.21 -14.20 9.46
N ILE A 146 -1.86 -13.07 9.78
CA ILE A 146 -3.04 -12.60 9.06
C ILE A 146 -2.66 -11.77 7.83
N PRO A 147 -2.15 -10.52 7.93
CA PRO A 147 -1.87 -9.72 6.75
C PRO A 147 -0.62 -10.17 6.00
N MET A 148 0.38 -10.77 6.67
CA MET A 148 1.61 -11.22 6.00
C MET A 148 1.46 -12.61 5.37
N LEU A 149 1.36 -13.67 6.18
CA LEU A 149 1.25 -15.03 5.65
C LEU A 149 -0.07 -15.25 4.92
N GLY A 150 -1.18 -14.71 5.42
CA GLY A 150 -2.46 -14.71 4.70
C GLY A 150 -2.45 -13.74 3.51
N GLY A 151 -2.56 -12.44 3.80
CA GLY A 151 -2.77 -11.39 2.79
C GLY A 151 -1.67 -11.32 1.73
N HIS A 152 -0.44 -10.97 2.13
CA HIS A 152 0.68 -10.74 1.20
C HIS A 152 1.05 -12.01 0.43
N THR A 153 1.03 -13.18 1.06
CA THR A 153 1.37 -14.43 0.35
C THR A 153 0.29 -14.81 -0.66
N VAL A 154 -0.99 -14.59 -0.36
CA VAL A 154 -2.08 -14.76 -1.34
C VAL A 154 -1.91 -13.78 -2.51
N MET A 155 -1.59 -12.52 -2.24
CA MET A 155 -1.28 -11.54 -3.29
C MET A 155 -0.10 -12.02 -4.15
N ASN A 156 1.00 -12.42 -3.52
CA ASN A 156 2.19 -12.95 -4.19
C ASN A 156 1.89 -14.20 -5.04
N TYR A 157 1.00 -15.07 -4.57
CA TYR A 157 0.52 -16.21 -5.34
C TYR A 157 -0.20 -15.76 -6.61
N LEU A 158 -1.12 -14.79 -6.48
CA LEU A 158 -1.91 -14.27 -7.59
C LEU A 158 -1.05 -13.53 -8.62
N LEU A 159 0.10 -12.97 -8.23
CA LEU A 159 1.05 -12.33 -9.15
C LEU A 159 1.57 -13.27 -10.25
N LYS A 160 1.44 -14.60 -10.15
CA LYS A 160 1.76 -15.50 -11.27
C LYS A 160 0.71 -15.45 -12.38
N ARG A 161 -0.55 -15.21 -12.05
CA ARG A 161 -1.70 -15.30 -12.98
C ARG A 161 -2.27 -13.94 -13.37
N MET A 162 -2.21 -12.98 -12.46
CA MET A 162 -2.83 -11.67 -12.60
C MET A 162 -1.76 -10.58 -12.68
N LYS A 163 -2.15 -9.43 -13.23
CA LYS A 163 -1.31 -8.24 -13.31
C LYS A 163 -1.20 -7.59 -11.93
N SER A 164 -0.08 -6.90 -11.66
CA SER A 164 0.20 -6.37 -10.32
C SER A 164 -0.91 -5.44 -9.83
N TYR A 165 -1.36 -4.50 -10.65
CA TYR A 165 -2.44 -3.57 -10.31
C TYR A 165 -3.79 -4.22 -10.01
N VAL A 166 -4.05 -5.43 -10.54
CA VAL A 166 -5.28 -6.19 -10.26
C VAL A 166 -5.16 -6.90 -8.92
N VAL A 167 -3.99 -7.45 -8.62
CA VAL A 167 -3.73 -8.07 -7.31
C VAL A 167 -3.77 -7.02 -6.21
N THR A 168 -3.13 -5.88 -6.44
CA THR A 168 -3.01 -4.81 -5.46
C THR A 168 -4.30 -4.04 -5.23
N SER A 169 -5.27 -4.08 -6.15
CA SER A 169 -6.54 -3.38 -5.96
C SER A 169 -7.42 -3.97 -4.86
N ILE A 170 -7.12 -5.19 -4.39
CA ILE A 170 -7.77 -5.79 -3.21
C ILE A 170 -7.60 -4.89 -1.99
N ALA A 171 -6.46 -4.18 -1.89
CA ALA A 171 -6.17 -3.27 -0.79
C ALA A 171 -7.03 -1.99 -0.77
N LEU A 172 -7.85 -1.74 -1.80
CA LEU A 172 -8.83 -0.62 -1.76
C LEU A 172 -9.83 -0.76 -0.61
N GLY A 173 -10.01 -1.95 -0.06
CA GLY A 173 -10.80 -2.18 1.15
C GLY A 173 -10.09 -1.73 2.44
N GLU A 174 -8.77 -1.55 2.42
CA GLU A 174 -8.00 -1.19 3.61
C GLU A 174 -8.37 0.19 4.14
N PRO A 175 -8.43 1.28 3.35
CA PRO A 175 -8.68 2.61 3.94
C PRO A 175 -10.06 2.72 4.61
N PRO A 176 -11.18 2.26 4.00
CA PRO A 176 -12.47 2.22 4.69
C PRO A 176 -12.46 1.33 5.93
N GLY A 177 -11.88 0.12 5.83
CA GLY A 177 -11.83 -0.83 6.94
C GLY A 177 -10.99 -0.34 8.11
N ALA A 178 -9.80 0.18 7.84
CA ALA A 178 -8.90 0.75 8.82
C ALA A 178 -9.49 2.03 9.45
N THR A 179 -10.17 2.87 8.66
CA THR A 179 -10.87 4.05 9.19
C THR A 179 -11.98 3.64 10.17
N LEU A 180 -12.80 2.64 9.80
CA LEU A 180 -13.85 2.12 10.68
C LEU A 180 -13.27 1.56 11.98
N LEU A 181 -12.23 0.73 11.88
CA LEU A 181 -11.57 0.13 13.05
C LEU A 181 -10.88 1.20 13.91
N ALA A 182 -10.23 2.20 13.31
CA ALA A 182 -9.60 3.30 14.04
C ALA A 182 -10.63 4.13 14.81
N ASN A 183 -11.81 4.38 14.21
CA ASN A 183 -12.89 5.05 14.93
C ASN A 183 -13.42 4.21 16.11
N LEU A 184 -13.64 2.91 15.91
CA LEU A 184 -14.22 2.03 16.93
C LEU A 184 -13.24 1.68 18.07
N ILE A 185 -11.96 1.48 17.75
CA ILE A 185 -10.95 0.96 18.69
C ILE A 185 -10.10 2.11 19.27
N LEU A 186 -9.73 3.09 18.44
CA LEU A 186 -8.85 4.19 18.84
C LEU A 186 -9.62 5.49 19.15
N GLY A 187 -10.94 5.51 18.94
CA GLY A 187 -11.75 6.72 19.07
C GLY A 187 -11.38 7.81 18.06
N GLN A 188 -10.69 7.45 16.97
CA GLN A 188 -10.14 8.42 16.02
C GLN A 188 -11.25 9.01 15.14
N GLN A 189 -11.59 10.27 15.41
CA GLN A 189 -12.49 11.05 14.55
C GLN A 189 -11.72 11.61 13.35
N VAL A 190 -12.32 11.51 12.16
CA VAL A 190 -11.71 11.96 10.91
C VAL A 190 -12.58 13.05 10.30
N GLN A 191 -11.92 14.13 9.84
CA GLN A 191 -12.62 15.25 9.23
C GLN A 191 -13.35 14.82 7.95
N ALA A 192 -14.53 15.41 7.71
CA ALA A 192 -15.33 15.12 6.52
C ALA A 192 -14.58 15.38 5.21
N GLU A 193 -13.70 16.39 5.18
CA GLU A 193 -12.83 16.68 4.03
C GLU A 193 -11.88 15.50 3.74
N THR A 194 -11.25 14.93 4.76
CA THR A 194 -10.40 13.74 4.62
C THR A 194 -11.19 12.52 4.12
N LEU A 195 -12.40 12.30 4.63
CA LEU A 195 -13.27 11.21 4.19
C LEU A 195 -13.75 11.39 2.73
N GLY A 196 -14.12 12.61 2.35
CA GLY A 196 -14.53 12.93 0.98
C GLY A 196 -13.39 12.76 -0.02
N GLY A 197 -12.19 13.23 0.34
CA GLY A 197 -10.98 13.03 -0.44
C GLY A 197 -10.61 11.55 -0.57
N MET A 198 -10.70 10.77 0.51
CA MET A 198 -10.52 9.32 0.48
C MET A 198 -11.51 8.64 -0.47
N ALA A 199 -12.81 8.95 -0.37
CA ALA A 199 -13.82 8.37 -1.25
C ALA A 199 -13.53 8.67 -2.72
N LEU A 200 -13.19 9.92 -3.04
CA LEU A 200 -12.80 10.33 -4.38
C LEU A 200 -11.53 9.60 -4.86
N ALA A 201 -10.54 9.45 -3.98
CA ALA A 201 -9.31 8.74 -4.26
C ALA A 201 -9.58 7.29 -4.65
N LEU A 202 -10.32 6.57 -3.82
CA LEU A 202 -10.68 5.16 -4.02
C LEU A 202 -11.50 4.95 -5.30
N VAL A 203 -12.45 5.85 -5.60
CA VAL A 203 -13.22 5.80 -6.84
C VAL A 203 -12.31 5.99 -8.06
N GLY A 204 -11.40 6.95 -8.03
CA GLY A 204 -10.42 7.16 -9.10
C GLY A 204 -9.53 5.94 -9.33
N ILE A 205 -9.06 5.30 -8.26
CA ILE A 205 -8.27 4.06 -8.34
C ILE A 205 -9.10 2.93 -8.95
N LEU A 206 -10.35 2.77 -8.51
CA LEU A 206 -11.25 1.74 -9.02
C LEU A 206 -11.52 1.91 -10.52
N ILE A 207 -11.77 3.14 -10.98
CA ILE A 207 -11.97 3.46 -12.41
C ILE A 207 -10.72 3.08 -13.21
N THR A 208 -9.54 3.51 -12.74
CA THR A 208 -8.25 3.23 -13.40
C THR A 208 -8.03 1.74 -13.54
N VAL A 209 -8.13 0.99 -12.45
CA VAL A 209 -7.92 -0.46 -12.42
C VAL A 209 -8.92 -1.19 -13.31
N ARG A 210 -10.22 -0.82 -13.25
CA ARG A 210 -11.27 -1.41 -14.09
C ARG A 210 -10.99 -1.22 -15.58
N GLU A 211 -10.59 -0.02 -15.98
CA GLU A 211 -10.27 0.24 -17.37
C GLU A 211 -9.00 -0.52 -17.80
N SER A 212 -7.96 -0.51 -16.98
CA SER A 212 -6.72 -1.23 -17.26
C SER A 212 -6.96 -2.74 -17.41
N MET A 213 -7.92 -3.31 -16.67
CA MET A 213 -8.35 -4.70 -16.84
C MET A 213 -9.08 -4.91 -18.17
N ARG A 214 -10.00 -4.01 -18.55
CA ARG A 214 -10.71 -4.08 -19.83
C ARG A 214 -9.76 -4.02 -21.02
N ASN A 215 -8.77 -3.13 -20.97
CA ASN A 215 -7.76 -2.97 -22.01
C ASN A 215 -6.74 -4.13 -22.06
N SER A 216 -6.76 -5.04 -21.09
CA SER A 216 -5.85 -6.19 -21.02
C SER A 216 -6.38 -7.48 -21.61
N LYS A 217 -7.69 -7.55 -21.90
CA LYS A 217 -8.27 -8.72 -22.56
C LYS A 217 -7.83 -8.71 -24.04
N PRO A 218 -7.38 -9.83 -24.61
CA PRO A 218 -7.20 -9.91 -26.06
C PRO A 218 -8.55 -9.64 -26.74
N LYS A 219 -8.51 -8.89 -27.86
CA LYS A 219 -9.67 -8.71 -28.75
C LYS A 219 -10.09 -10.05 -29.34
#